data_AF-A0A9E2M6X6-F1
#
_entry.id   AF-A0A9E2M6X6-F1
#
_cell.length_a   1.000
_cell.length_b   1.000
_cell.length_c   1.000
_cell.angle_alpha   90.00
_cell.angle_beta   90.00
_cell.angle_gamma   90.00
#
_symmetry.space_group_name_H-M   'P 1'
#
loop_
_entity.id
_entity.type
_entity.pdbx_description
1 polymer ?
#
loop_
_entity_poly.entity_id
_entity_poly.type
_entity_poly.pdbx_seq_one_letter_code
_entity_poly.pdbx_strand_id
1 'polypeptide(L)'
;MTDTQSFSPSRDDFAALLDETLQGRDLGEGQVVHGRVVGIEKDILIIDVGLKTEGRIPAREFGIGEGAVIPKLGDNVEVYLERVENALGEAVISRDKARREEAWTRL
;
A
#
# COMPACT_ATOMS: atom_id res chain seq x y z
N MET A 1 12.13 42.65 11.46
CA MET A 1 13.03 41.60 11.98
C MET A 1 12.40 40.28 11.56
N THR A 2 12.90 39.68 10.48
CA THR A 2 12.44 38.38 9.98
C THR A 2 13.42 37.34 10.49
N ASP A 3 12.97 36.51 11.42
CA ASP A 3 13.68 35.34 11.94
C ASP A 3 13.80 34.31 10.81
N THR A 4 14.95 34.30 10.12
CA THR A 4 15.33 33.16 9.27
C THR A 4 15.80 32.06 10.21
N GLN A 5 14.87 31.23 10.70
CA GLN A 5 15.23 30.01 11.40
C GLN A 5 16.03 29.12 10.44
N SER A 6 17.32 28.96 10.72
CA SER A 6 18.15 27.98 10.06
C SER A 6 17.70 26.60 10.55
N PHE A 7 16.86 25.92 9.75
CA PHE A 7 16.54 24.51 9.96
C PHE A 7 17.75 23.66 9.56
N SER A 8 18.78 23.64 10.41
CA SER A 8 19.84 22.64 10.36
C SER A 8 19.50 21.56 11.38
N PRO A 9 18.73 20.51 11.02
CA PRO A 9 18.37 19.46 11.97
C PRO A 9 19.64 18.84 12.55
N SER A 10 19.63 18.63 13.86
CA SER A 10 20.72 17.91 14.52
C SER A 10 20.73 16.44 14.09
N ARG A 11 21.82 15.73 14.39
CA ARG A 11 21.89 14.29 14.12
C ARG A 11 20.81 13.51 14.88
N ASP A 12 20.43 14.00 16.06
CA ASP A 12 19.37 13.42 16.89
C ASP A 12 17.98 13.69 16.30
N ASP A 13 17.74 14.87 15.74
CA ASP A 13 16.49 15.18 15.03
C ASP A 13 16.34 14.29 13.77
N PHE A 14 17.42 14.07 13.03
CA PHE A 14 17.43 13.14 11.90
C PHE A 14 17.15 11.70 12.36
N ALA A 15 17.75 11.28 13.47
CA ALA A 15 17.53 9.94 14.02
C ALA A 15 16.06 9.73 14.44
N ALA A 16 15.43 10.73 15.08
CA ALA A 16 14.03 10.66 15.48
C ALA A 16 13.08 10.58 14.28
N LEU A 17 13.26 11.40 13.25
CA LEU A 17 12.43 11.37 12.04
C LEU A 17 12.63 10.09 11.22
N LEU A 18 13.86 9.56 11.19
CA LEU A 18 14.15 8.28 10.55
C LEU A 18 13.48 7.12 11.29
N ASP A 19 13.57 7.09 12.62
CA ASP A 19 12.95 6.05 13.45
C ASP A 19 11.42 6.04 13.28
N GLU A 20 10.78 7.22 13.29
CA GLU A 20 9.35 7.37 12.99
C GLU A 20 8.99 6.83 11.60
N THR A 21 9.83 7.10 10.59
CA THR A 21 9.62 6.60 9.22
C THR A 21 9.82 5.09 9.09
N LEU A 22 10.74 4.50 9.86
CA LEU A 22 11.04 3.07 9.81
C LEU A 22 10.00 2.23 10.56
N GLN A 23 9.48 2.73 11.69
CA GLN A 23 8.46 2.04 12.49
C GLN A 23 7.15 1.77 11.71
N GLY A 24 6.80 2.59 10.72
CA GLY A 24 5.62 2.42 9.88
C GLY A 24 5.82 1.59 8.59
N ARG A 25 7.03 1.06 8.36
CA ARG A 25 7.43 0.45 7.08
C ARG A 25 7.58 -1.07 7.09
N ASP A 26 7.27 -1.74 8.21
CA ASP A 26 7.21 -3.20 8.27
C ASP A 26 5.96 -3.70 7.51
N LEU A 27 6.00 -3.60 6.18
CA LEU A 27 5.07 -4.25 5.26
C LEU A 27 5.42 -5.75 5.19
N GLY A 28 5.31 -6.44 6.33
CA GLY A 28 5.35 -7.89 6.43
C GLY A 28 4.17 -8.57 5.72
N GLU A 29 4.41 -9.77 5.22
CA GLU A 29 3.40 -10.64 4.63
C GLU A 29 2.25 -10.87 5.63
N GLY A 30 1.02 -10.93 5.12
CA GLY A 30 -0.16 -11.25 5.89
C GLY A 30 -0.89 -10.04 6.50
N GLN A 31 -0.66 -8.82 5.99
CA GLN A 31 -1.34 -7.61 6.47
C GLN A 31 -2.06 -6.86 5.35
N VAL A 32 -3.03 -6.01 5.73
CA VAL A 32 -3.69 -5.07 4.81
C VAL A 32 -2.81 -3.83 4.65
N VAL A 33 -2.44 -3.53 3.41
CA VAL A 33 -1.58 -2.41 3.03
C VAL A 33 -2.33 -1.45 2.12
N HIS A 34 -1.97 -0.17 2.16
CA HIS A 34 -2.53 0.84 1.25
C HIS A 34 -1.63 0.93 0.02
N GLY A 35 -2.23 0.76 -1.16
CA GLY A 35 -1.54 0.86 -2.43
C GLY A 35 -2.21 1.85 -3.38
N ARG A 36 -1.46 2.30 -4.39
CA ARG A 36 -1.93 3.23 -5.41
C ARG A 36 -1.97 2.56 -6.76
N VAL A 37 -3.05 2.76 -7.52
CA VAL A 37 -3.17 2.23 -8.88
C VAL A 37 -2.24 3.00 -9.82
N VAL A 38 -1.21 2.34 -10.32
CA VAL A 38 -0.20 2.92 -11.24
C VAL A 38 -0.42 2.52 -12.69
N GLY A 39 -1.23 1.50 -12.96
CA GLY A 39 -1.53 1.04 -14.31
C GLY A 39 -2.78 0.18 -14.39
N ILE A 40 -3.37 0.11 -15.60
CA ILE A 40 -4.51 -0.76 -15.90
C ILE A 40 -4.25 -1.41 -17.27
N GLU A 41 -4.13 -2.73 -17.30
CA GLU A 41 -3.85 -3.51 -18.51
C GLU A 41 -4.87 -4.64 -18.67
N LYS A 42 -5.70 -4.61 -19.73
CA LYS A 42 -6.61 -5.74 -20.09
C LYS A 42 -7.34 -6.34 -18.87
N ASP A 43 -7.97 -5.48 -18.07
CA ASP A 43 -8.69 -5.84 -16.83
C ASP A 43 -7.81 -6.29 -15.65
N ILE A 44 -6.51 -6.05 -15.69
CA ILE A 44 -5.57 -6.19 -14.56
C ILE A 44 -5.20 -4.79 -14.07
N LEU A 45 -5.39 -4.54 -12.78
CA LEU A 45 -4.91 -3.35 -12.11
C LEU A 45 -3.50 -3.62 -11.58
N ILE A 46 -2.59 -2.67 -11.84
CA ILE A 46 -1.24 -2.66 -11.30
C ILE A 46 -1.22 -1.66 -10.15
N ILE A 47 -0.86 -2.14 -8.97
CA ILE A 47 -0.92 -1.39 -7.72
C ILE A 47 0.49 -1.34 -7.12
N ASP A 48 0.98 -0.13 -6.89
CA ASP A 48 2.17 0.12 -6.10
C ASP A 48 1.80 0.13 -4.62
N VAL A 49 2.40 -0.77 -3.84
CA VAL A 49 2.19 -0.89 -2.39
C VAL A 49 3.40 -0.40 -1.58
N GLY A 50 4.35 0.28 -2.22
CA GLY A 50 5.57 0.77 -1.56
C GLY A 50 6.63 -0.29 -1.32
N LEU A 51 6.49 -1.46 -1.97
CA LEU A 51 7.50 -2.52 -2.03
C LEU A 51 8.40 -2.36 -3.26
N LYS A 52 9.42 -3.21 -3.37
CA LYS A 52 10.29 -3.26 -4.55
C LYS A 52 9.54 -3.72 -5.81
N THR A 53 8.45 -4.44 -5.62
CA THR A 53 7.64 -5.09 -6.64
C THR A 53 6.22 -4.55 -6.61
N GLU A 54 5.60 -4.47 -7.78
CA GLU A 54 4.22 -4.05 -7.93
C GLU A 54 3.29 -5.27 -7.78
N GLY A 55 2.09 -5.03 -7.28
CA GLY A 55 1.04 -6.03 -7.18
C GLY A 55 0.11 -5.98 -8.40
N ARG A 56 -0.31 -7.16 -8.88
CA ARG A 56 -1.26 -7.28 -9.98
C ARG A 56 -2.52 -7.96 -9.50
N ILE A 57 -3.66 -7.33 -9.75
CA ILE A 57 -4.95 -7.83 -9.30
C ILE A 57 -5.99 -7.69 -10.43
N PRO A 58 -6.79 -8.73 -10.71
CA PRO A 58 -7.89 -8.61 -11.66
C PRO A 58 -8.89 -7.56 -11.18
N ALA A 59 -9.31 -6.64 -12.06
CA ALA A 59 -10.32 -5.62 -11.77
C ALA A 59 -11.64 -6.23 -11.26
N ARG A 60 -11.89 -7.51 -11.59
CA ARG A 60 -13.02 -8.30 -11.11
C ARG A 60 -13.04 -8.47 -9.58
N GLU A 61 -11.90 -8.47 -8.89
CA GLU A 61 -11.86 -8.53 -7.42
C GLU A 61 -12.43 -7.26 -6.76
N PHE A 62 -12.45 -6.13 -7.47
CA PHE A 62 -13.10 -4.89 -7.01
C PHE A 62 -14.60 -4.82 -7.36
N GLY A 63 -15.05 -5.66 -8.29
CA GLY A 63 -16.39 -5.62 -8.87
C GLY A 63 -17.47 -6.41 -8.13
N ILE A 64 -17.16 -7.04 -7.00
CA ILE A 64 -18.05 -8.02 -6.35
C ILE A 64 -18.44 -7.55 -4.94
N GLY A 65 -19.60 -6.91 -4.79
CA GLY A 65 -20.20 -6.53 -3.50
C GLY A 65 -21.00 -5.22 -3.51
N GLU A 66 -21.74 -4.93 -2.42
CA GLU A 66 -22.34 -3.60 -2.22
C GLU A 66 -21.24 -2.53 -2.14
N GLY A 67 -21.32 -1.51 -2.99
CA GLY A 67 -20.29 -0.46 -3.10
C GLY A 67 -19.13 -0.78 -4.04
N ALA A 68 -19.25 -1.80 -4.90
CA ALA A 68 -18.23 -2.15 -5.90
C ALA A 68 -17.95 -0.99 -6.88
N VAL A 69 -16.82 -0.32 -6.67
CA VAL A 69 -16.29 0.70 -7.58
C VAL A 69 -14.96 0.17 -8.09
N ILE A 70 -14.83 0.05 -9.41
CA ILE A 70 -13.55 -0.29 -10.04
C ILE A 70 -12.63 0.93 -9.89
N PRO A 71 -11.48 0.78 -9.20
CA PRO A 71 -10.52 1.86 -9.03
C PRO A 71 -10.00 2.38 -10.37
N LYS A 72 -9.79 3.68 -10.47
CA LYS A 72 -9.18 4.32 -11.62
C LYS A 72 -7.68 4.52 -11.39
N LEU A 73 -6.99 4.85 -12.48
CA LEU A 73 -5.58 5.21 -12.42
C LEU A 73 -5.35 6.37 -11.43
N GLY A 74 -4.45 6.17 -10.48
CA GLY A 74 -4.10 7.14 -9.46
C GLY A 74 -4.88 7.03 -8.15
N ASP A 75 -5.93 6.21 -8.07
CA ASP A 75 -6.71 5.99 -6.86
C ASP A 75 -5.91 5.18 -5.82
N ASN A 76 -6.20 5.44 -4.55
CA ASN A 76 -5.67 4.65 -3.43
C ASN A 76 -6.67 3.56 -3.04
N VAL A 77 -6.16 2.35 -2.81
CA VAL A 77 -6.93 1.16 -2.47
C VAL A 77 -6.23 0.37 -1.39
N GLU A 78 -6.97 -0.28 -0.50
CA GLU A 78 -6.35 -1.24 0.42
C GLU A 78 -6.31 -2.62 -0.20
N VAL A 79 -5.21 -3.33 -0.04
CA VAL A 79 -5.03 -4.68 -0.54
C VAL A 79 -4.32 -5.52 0.51
N TYR A 80 -4.64 -6.80 0.56
CA TYR A 80 -3.97 -7.71 1.48
C TYR A 80 -2.70 -8.24 0.82
N LEU A 81 -1.55 -8.05 1.48
CA LEU A 81 -0.27 -8.55 1.01
C LEU A 81 -0.12 -10.01 1.42
N GLU A 82 -0.25 -10.95 0.48
CA GLU A 82 -0.05 -12.37 0.76
C GLU A 82 1.41 -12.76 0.77
N ARG A 83 2.17 -12.24 -0.20
CA ARG A 83 3.59 -12.52 -0.36
C ARG A 83 4.29 -11.34 -1.00
N VAL A 84 5.49 -11.01 -0.52
CA VAL A 84 6.29 -9.89 -1.05
C VAL A 84 6.69 -10.13 -2.51
N GLU A 85 7.06 -11.37 -2.86
CA GLU A 85 7.51 -11.71 -4.21
C GLU A 85 7.21 -13.18 -4.56
N ASN A 86 6.62 -13.43 -5.72
CA ASN A 86 6.47 -14.77 -6.29
C ASN A 86 7.66 -15.14 -7.20
N ALA A 87 7.67 -16.35 -7.77
CA ALA A 87 8.75 -16.79 -8.68
C ALA A 87 8.89 -15.96 -9.97
N LEU A 88 7.93 -15.07 -10.26
CA LEU A 88 7.90 -14.18 -11.41
C LEU A 88 8.32 -12.73 -11.05
N GLY A 89 8.65 -12.45 -9.79
CA GLY A 89 9.04 -11.11 -9.34
C GLY A 89 7.85 -10.17 -9.07
N GLU A 90 6.65 -10.71 -8.90
CA GLU A 90 5.42 -9.93 -8.67
C GLU A 90 4.96 -10.07 -7.21
N ALA A 91 4.43 -8.99 -6.63
CA ALA A 91 3.81 -9.05 -5.31
C ALA A 91 2.45 -9.75 -5.41
N VAL A 92 2.19 -10.70 -4.50
CA VAL A 92 0.92 -11.42 -4.45
C VAL A 92 -0.02 -10.67 -3.52
N ILE A 93 -1.08 -10.09 -4.08
CA ILE A 93 -2.05 -9.28 -3.35
C ILE A 93 -3.48 -9.74 -3.63
N SER A 94 -4.40 -9.54 -2.67
CA SER A 94 -5.83 -9.82 -2.87
C SER A 94 -6.71 -8.79 -2.16
N ARG A 95 -7.80 -8.37 -2.83
CA ARG A 95 -8.78 -7.46 -2.22
C ARG A 95 -9.84 -8.21 -1.41
N ASP A 96 -10.22 -9.41 -1.83
CA ASP A 96 -11.19 -10.25 -1.11
C ASP A 96 -10.71 -10.60 0.30
N LYS A 97 -9.41 -10.89 0.46
CA LYS A 97 -8.82 -11.14 1.78
C LYS A 97 -8.77 -9.89 2.65
N ALA A 98 -8.47 -8.73 2.06
CA ALA A 98 -8.48 -7.45 2.79
C ALA A 98 -9.85 -7.19 3.43
N ARG A 99 -10.94 -7.40 2.68
CA ARG A 99 -12.29 -7.22 3.21
C ARG A 99 -12.63 -8.15 4.38
N ARG A 100 -12.08 -9.37 4.40
CA ARG A 100 -12.30 -10.32 5.52
C ARG A 100 -11.51 -9.91 6.76
N GLU A 101 -10.27 -9.48 6.57
CA GLU A 101 -9.41 -8.99 7.66
C GLU A 101 -9.95 -7.69 8.27
N GLU A 102 -10.44 -6.75 7.44
CA GLU A 102 -11.12 -5.53 7.89
C GLU A 102 -12.37 -5.85 8.72
N ALA A 103 -13.17 -6.83 8.28
CA ALA A 103 -14.37 -7.26 9.01
C ALA A 103 -14.03 -7.91 10.36
N TRP A 104 -12.88 -8.58 10.46
CA TRP A 104 -12.40 -9.20 11.70
C TRP A 104 -11.80 -8.19 12.67
N THR A 105 -11.11 -7.16 12.17
CA THR A 105 -10.45 -6.12 13.00
C THR A 105 -11.46 -5.19 13.67
N ARG A 106 -12.70 -5.12 13.16
CA ARG A 106 -13.76 -4.24 13.67
C ARG A 106 -14.67 -4.89 14.74
N LEU A 107 -14.38 -6.11 15.20
CA LEU A 107 -15.09 -6.79 16.30
C LEU A 107 -14.35 -6.63 17.63
#